data_AF-A0A645G8R3-F1
#
_entry.id   AF-A0A645G8R3-F1
#
_cell.length_a   1.000
_cell.length_b   1.000
_cell.length_c   1.000
_cell.angle_alpha   90.00
_cell.angle_beta   90.00
_cell.angle_gamma   90.00
#
_symmetry.space_group_name_H-M   'P 1'
#
loop_
_entity.id
_entity.type
_entity.pdbx_description
1 polymer ?
#
loop_
_entity_poly.entity_id
_entity_poly.type
_entity_poly.pdbx_seq_one_letter_code
_entity_poly.pdbx_strand_id
1 'polypeptide(L)'
;MTPKIALKYCGGCNCRYDRSVILKRVKEDFGDVEFITMPENGEYDAVLVITGCPSQCATHQGLIGRVGKVITDCEEDYEKVAELLERAGLKRIKHG
;
A
#
# COMPACT_ATOMS: atom_id res chain seq x y z
N MET A 1 5.92 16.63 -8.51
CA MET A 1 4.51 16.26 -8.24
C MET A 1 4.52 15.13 -7.24
N THR A 2 3.71 15.19 -6.19
CA THR A 2 3.60 14.09 -5.22
C THR A 2 2.84 12.92 -5.86
N PRO A 3 3.35 11.68 -5.77
CA PRO A 3 2.69 10.54 -6.40
C PRO A 3 1.38 10.19 -5.69
N LYS A 4 0.36 9.82 -6.47
CA LYS A 4 -0.95 9.40 -5.97
C LYS A 4 -0.92 7.92 -5.66
N ILE A 5 -0.91 7.58 -4.36
CA ILE A 5 -0.88 6.19 -3.91
C ILE A 5 -2.27 5.80 -3.40
N ALA A 6 -2.94 4.89 -4.11
CA ALA A 6 -4.20 4.32 -3.63
C ALA A 6 -3.92 3.30 -2.53
N LEU A 7 -4.57 3.45 -1.38
CA LEU A 7 -4.53 2.50 -0.29
C LEU A 7 -5.91 1.89 -0.10
N LYS A 8 -5.99 0.56 -0.21
CA LYS A 8 -7.22 -0.18 0.06
C LYS A 8 -6.98 -1.18 1.19
N TYR A 9 -7.84 -1.14 2.20
CA TYR A 9 -7.93 -2.21 3.18
C TYR A 9 -8.96 -3.25 2.74
N CYS A 10 -8.59 -4.52 2.84
CA CYS A 10 -9.46 -5.67 2.58
C CYS A 10 -9.56 -6.56 3.82
N GLY A 11 -10.74 -7.11 4.13
CA GLY A 11 -10.93 -8.11 5.19
C GLY A 11 -10.71 -7.59 6.62
N GLY A 12 -11.76 -7.02 7.24
CA GLY A 12 -11.71 -6.51 8.62
C GLY A 12 -12.21 -7.48 9.71
N CYS A 13 -12.67 -8.68 9.36
CA CYS A 13 -13.36 -9.57 10.32
C CYS A 13 -12.44 -10.57 11.06
N ASN A 14 -11.15 -10.71 10.68
CA ASN A 14 -10.21 -11.66 11.30
C ASN A 14 -8.74 -11.27 11.08
N CYS A 15 -8.37 -10.00 11.31
CA CYS A 15 -6.98 -9.55 11.12
C CYS A 15 -6.02 -10.31 12.05
N ARG A 16 -5.18 -11.18 11.47
CA ARG A 16 -4.12 -11.90 12.20
C ARG A 16 -2.90 -11.02 12.51
N TYR A 17 -2.82 -9.82 11.95
CA TYR A 17 -1.71 -8.89 12.12
C TYR A 17 -2.20 -7.44 12.24
N ASP A 18 -1.36 -6.61 12.85
CA ASP A 18 -1.61 -5.18 12.94
C ASP A 18 -1.24 -4.50 11.61
N ARG A 19 -2.27 -4.26 10.80
CA ARG A 19 -2.16 -3.60 9.49
C ARG A 19 -1.57 -2.18 9.52
N SER A 20 -1.44 -1.57 10.71
CA SER A 20 -0.80 -0.28 10.87
C SER A 20 0.73 -0.36 10.77
N VAL A 21 1.33 -1.55 11.00
CA VAL A 21 2.79 -1.70 11.01
C VAL A 21 3.41 -1.43 9.64
N ILE A 22 2.77 -1.90 8.55
CA ILE A 22 3.21 -1.58 7.18
C ILE A 22 3.21 -0.07 6.95
N LEU A 23 2.12 0.63 7.31
CA LEU A 23 2.06 2.08 7.12
C LEU A 23 3.05 2.83 8.02
N LYS A 24 3.28 2.33 9.23
CA LYS A 24 4.28 2.90 10.14
C LYS A 24 5.67 2.82 9.52
N ARG A 25 6.07 1.64 9.02
CA ARG A 25 7.35 1.48 8.30
C ARG A 25 7.41 2.35 7.05
N VAL A 26 6.34 2.45 6.26
CA VAL A 26 6.30 3.37 5.13
C VAL A 26 6.55 4.81 5.60
N LYS A 27 5.94 5.23 6.71
CA LYS A 27 6.17 6.56 7.25
C LYS A 27 7.61 6.78 7.72
N GLU A 28 8.21 5.77 8.34
CA GLU A 28 9.62 5.81 8.77
C GLU A 28 10.58 5.89 7.58
N ASP A 29 10.33 5.11 6.53
CA ASP A 29 11.21 5.02 5.36
C ASP A 29 10.95 6.10 4.32
N PHE A 30 9.74 6.62 4.16
CA PHE A 30 9.37 7.54 3.07
C PHE A 30 8.82 8.89 3.55
N GLY A 31 8.64 9.05 4.87
CA GLY A 31 8.08 10.24 5.47
C GLY A 31 6.56 10.29 5.40
N ASP A 32 5.99 11.49 5.42
CA ASP A 32 4.55 11.65 5.34
C ASP A 32 4.07 11.38 3.88
N VAL A 33 3.75 10.12 3.60
CA VAL A 33 3.17 9.69 2.32
C VAL A 33 1.67 9.94 2.34
N GLU A 34 1.18 10.70 1.37
CA GLU A 34 -0.25 10.93 1.21
C GLU A 34 -0.91 9.73 0.52
N PHE A 35 -1.81 9.06 1.23
CA PHE A 35 -2.57 7.92 0.73
C PHE A 35 -4.02 8.29 0.43
N ILE A 36 -4.52 7.83 -0.71
CA ILE A 36 -5.94 7.91 -1.06
C ILE A 36 -6.62 6.66 -0.49
N THR A 37 -7.30 6.80 0.65
CA THR A 37 -7.83 5.68 1.47
C THR A 37 -9.22 5.20 1.05
N MET A 38 -9.96 6.02 0.30
CA MET A 38 -11.21 5.65 -0.36
C MET A 38 -11.06 5.77 -1.87
N PRO A 39 -10.15 4.99 -2.49
CA PRO A 39 -9.94 5.09 -3.92
C PRO A 39 -11.18 4.57 -4.66
N GLU A 40 -11.66 5.38 -5.60
CA GLU A 40 -12.62 4.97 -6.62
C GLU A 40 -11.92 4.15 -7.72
N ASN A 41 -12.70 3.55 -8.61
CA ASN A 41 -12.10 2.88 -9.77
C ASN A 41 -11.34 3.92 -10.60
N GLY A 42 -10.09 3.62 -10.97
CA GLY A 42 -9.25 4.57 -11.67
C GLY A 42 -7.78 4.23 -11.68
N GLU A 43 -7.01 5.17 -12.24
CA GLU A 43 -5.56 5.09 -12.38
C GLU A 43 -4.84 5.92 -11.31
N TYR A 44 -3.86 5.29 -10.68
CA TYR A 44 -3.00 5.84 -9.63
C TYR A 44 -1.54 5.63 -10.01
N ASP A 45 -0.59 6.30 -9.35
CA ASP A 45 0.83 6.01 -9.60
C ASP A 45 1.18 4.60 -9.12
N ALA A 46 0.66 4.21 -7.94
CA ALA A 46 0.72 2.86 -7.40
C ALA A 46 -0.53 2.51 -6.59
N VAL A 47 -0.79 1.22 -6.43
CA VAL A 47 -1.90 0.69 -5.61
C VAL A 47 -1.36 -0.24 -4.53
N LEU A 48 -1.62 0.07 -3.27
CA LEU A 48 -1.32 -0.77 -2.11
C LEU A 48 -2.63 -1.34 -1.54
N VAL A 49 -2.72 -2.67 -1.49
CA VAL A 49 -3.84 -3.36 -0.84
C VAL A 49 -3.32 -4.11 0.38
N ILE A 50 -3.84 -3.77 1.55
CA ILE A 50 -3.49 -4.41 2.82
C ILE A 50 -4.68 -5.28 3.24
N THR A 51 -4.49 -6.61 3.22
CA THR A 51 -5.58 -7.57 3.44
C THR A 51 -5.43 -8.34 4.75
N GLY A 52 -6.44 -8.27 5.63
CA GLY A 52 -6.44 -8.95 6.93
C GLY A 52 -6.91 -10.40 6.90
N CYS A 53 -7.34 -10.93 5.76
CA CYS A 53 -7.92 -12.27 5.64
C CYS A 53 -7.58 -12.90 4.27
N PRO A 54 -7.23 -14.21 4.20
CA PRO A 54 -6.92 -14.88 2.94
C PRO A 54 -8.09 -14.93 1.95
N SER A 55 -9.34 -14.73 2.42
CA SER A 55 -10.53 -14.72 1.57
C SER A 55 -10.56 -13.57 0.54
N GLN A 56 -9.70 -12.53 0.68
CA GLN A 56 -9.55 -11.43 -0.29
C GLN A 56 -10.88 -10.84 -0.79
N CYS A 57 -11.87 -10.72 0.09
CA CYS A 57 -13.26 -10.48 -0.30
C CYS A 57 -13.55 -9.06 -0.83
N ALA A 58 -12.64 -8.09 -0.63
CA ALA A 58 -12.84 -6.74 -1.13
C ALA A 58 -12.38 -6.63 -2.58
N THR A 59 -13.31 -6.28 -3.47
CA THR A 59 -13.01 -6.01 -4.87
C THR A 59 -12.01 -4.85 -4.98
N HIS A 60 -10.88 -5.11 -5.62
CA HIS A 60 -9.88 -4.11 -5.95
C HIS A 60 -9.55 -4.09 -7.45
N GLN A 61 -10.24 -4.87 -8.29
CA GLN A 61 -9.91 -5.03 -9.72
C GLN A 61 -9.93 -3.69 -10.49
N GLY A 62 -10.80 -2.75 -10.13
CA GLY A 62 -10.86 -1.42 -10.75
C GLY A 62 -9.76 -0.45 -10.32
N LEU A 63 -8.86 -0.85 -9.40
CA LEU A 63 -7.71 -0.05 -8.97
C LEU A 63 -6.48 -0.43 -9.78
N ILE A 64 -6.04 0.48 -10.63
CA ILE A 64 -4.92 0.32 -11.55
C ILE A 64 -3.78 1.23 -11.09
N GLY A 65 -2.61 0.66 -10.84
CA GLY A 65 -1.40 1.43 -10.54
C GLY A 65 -0.49 1.45 -11.75
N ARG A 66 -0.10 2.65 -12.19
CA ARG A 66 0.76 2.87 -13.36
C ARG A 66 2.05 2.08 -13.27
N VAL A 67 2.65 2.04 -12.08
CA VAL A 67 3.90 1.30 -11.84
C VAL A 67 3.66 -0.06 -11.22
N GLY A 68 2.40 -0.39 -10.89
CA GLY A 68 1.99 -1.68 -10.39
C GLY A 68 1.07 -1.62 -9.17
N LYS A 69 0.83 -2.82 -8.63
CA LYS A 69 -0.05 -3.04 -7.49
C LYS A 69 0.53 -4.12 -6.60
N VAL A 70 0.55 -3.89 -5.29
CA VAL A 70 0.95 -4.88 -4.29
C VAL A 70 -0.24 -5.20 -3.40
N ILE A 71 -0.43 -6.48 -3.11
CA ILE A 71 -1.39 -7.01 -2.16
C ILE A 71 -0.57 -7.73 -1.10
N THR A 72 -0.79 -7.40 0.18
CA THR A 72 -0.02 -7.96 1.28
C THR A 72 -0.91 -8.22 2.50
N ASP A 73 -0.71 -9.37 3.14
CA ASP A 73 -1.31 -9.76 4.41
C ASP A 73 -0.30 -9.94 5.56
N CYS A 74 0.98 -9.62 5.34
CA CYS A 74 2.02 -9.78 6.36
C CYS A 74 3.13 -8.73 6.24
N GLU A 75 3.86 -8.49 7.33
CA GLU A 75 4.97 -7.52 7.35
C GLU A 75 6.17 -7.97 6.51
N GLU A 76 6.36 -9.27 6.30
CA GLU A 76 7.48 -9.84 5.54
C GLU A 76 7.48 -9.37 4.07
N ASP A 77 6.31 -9.01 3.53
CA ASP A 77 6.14 -8.45 2.19
C ASP A 77 6.49 -6.96 2.09
N TYR A 78 6.94 -6.33 3.17
CA TYR A 78 7.23 -4.89 3.21
C TYR A 78 8.17 -4.43 2.10
N GLU A 79 9.23 -5.20 1.77
CA GLU A 79 10.15 -4.79 0.71
C GLU A 79 9.48 -4.68 -0.67
N LYS A 80 8.43 -5.47 -0.94
CA LYS A 80 7.63 -5.34 -2.17
C LYS A 80 6.84 -4.04 -2.17
N VAL A 81 6.32 -3.64 -1.01
CA VAL A 81 5.63 -2.35 -0.83
C VAL A 81 6.62 -1.22 -1.08
N ALA A 82 7.80 -1.27 -0.46
CA ALA A 82 8.82 -0.24 -0.60
C ALA A 82 9.29 -0.10 -2.06
N GLU A 83 9.59 -1.21 -2.76
CA GLU A 83 9.97 -1.19 -4.17
C GLU A 83 8.87 -0.55 -5.04
N LEU A 84 7.60 -0.87 -4.78
CA LEU A 84 6.48 -0.27 -5.49
C LEU A 84 6.42 1.26 -5.29
N LEU A 85 6.61 1.73 -4.06
CA LEU A 85 6.61 3.15 -3.73
C LEU A 85 7.80 3.87 -4.37
N GLU A 86 8.97 3.26 -4.39
CA GLU A 86 10.16 3.78 -5.07
C GLU A 86 9.93 3.92 -6.59
N ARG A 87 9.31 2.90 -7.21
CA ARG A 87 8.90 2.95 -8.61
C ARG A 87 7.87 4.04 -8.89
N ALA A 88 7.00 4.34 -7.93
CA ALA A 88 6.03 5.44 -8.00
C ALA A 88 6.69 6.82 -7.83
N GLY A 89 7.97 6.89 -7.50
CA GLY A 89 8.74 8.12 -7.37
C GLY A 89 8.91 8.62 -5.93
N LEU A 90 8.51 7.85 -4.92
CA LEU A 90 8.86 8.13 -3.52
C LEU A 90 10.35 7.81 -3.29
N LYS A 91 10.99 8.55 -2.40
CA LYS A 91 12.40 8.35 -2.06
C LYS A 91 12.51 7.86 -0.64
N ARG A 92 13.28 6.79 -0.41
CA ARG A 92 13.61 6.38 0.95
C ARG A 92 14.44 7.48 1.63
N ILE A 93 13.99 7.91 2.79
CA ILE A 93 14.71 8.72 3.76
C ILE A 93 15.72 7.77 4.39
N LYS A 94 16.94 7.72 3.85
CA LYS A 94 18.01 6.92 4.46
C LYS A 94 18.14 7.35 5.93
N HIS A 95 17.86 6.45 6.86
CA HIS A 95 18.36 6.57 8.22
C HIS A 95 19.88 6.44 8.10
N GLY A 96 20.58 7.58 8.16
CA GLY A 96 22.04 7.62 8.25
C GLY A 96 22.51 7.09 9.59
#